data_AF-A0A0Q9YTV3-F1
#
_entry.id   AF-A0A0Q9YTV3-F1
#
_cell.length_a   1.000
_cell.length_b   1.000
_cell.length_c   1.000
_cell.angle_alpha   90.00
_cell.angle_beta   90.00
_cell.angle_gamma   90.00
#
_symmetry.space_group_name_H-M   'P 1'
#
loop_
_entity.id
_entity.type
_entity.pdbx_description
1 polymer ?
#
loop_
_entity_poly.entity_id
_entity_poly.type
_entity_poly.pdbx_seq_one_letter_code
_entity_poly.pdbx_strand_id
1 'polypeptide(L)'
;MDTATDFFGEMIYAYSRAQAIEDGELVDVSDMAKRSGFKIPVAVTRAVWVQYIEWADKDNDRQTIQDQSSRLRDVLWMLYVACNRIRTNPTSTLNYM
;
A
#
# COMPACT_ATOMS: atom_id res chain seq x y z
N MET A 1 -8.66 -14.95 -30.32
CA MET A 1 -7.22 -15.19 -30.14
C MET A 1 -6.79 -14.36 -28.96
N ASP A 2 -6.09 -14.98 -28.00
CA ASP A 2 -5.54 -14.26 -26.85
C ASP A 2 -4.31 -13.47 -27.32
N THR A 3 -4.50 -12.16 -27.48
CA THR A 3 -3.54 -11.24 -28.11
C THR A 3 -2.20 -11.16 -27.39
N ALA A 4 -2.19 -11.42 -26.09
CA ALA A 4 -0.96 -11.43 -25.30
C ALA A 4 -0.13 -12.70 -25.57
N THR A 5 -0.79 -13.87 -25.62
CA THR A 5 -0.13 -15.16 -25.88
C THR A 5 0.46 -15.23 -27.29
N ASP A 6 -0.21 -14.63 -28.29
CA ASP A 6 0.27 -14.61 -29.68
C ASP A 6 1.57 -13.80 -29.86
N PHE A 7 1.75 -12.75 -29.05
CA PHE A 7 2.94 -11.88 -29.11
C PHE A 7 4.06 -12.29 -28.15
N PHE A 8 3.72 -12.68 -26.91
CA PHE A 8 4.68 -12.97 -25.85
C PHE A 8 4.94 -14.47 -25.64
N GLY A 9 4.16 -15.35 -26.27
CA GLY A 9 4.19 -16.80 -26.02
C GLY A 9 3.39 -17.22 -24.78
N GLU A 10 3.50 -18.49 -24.39
CA GLU A 10 2.82 -19.00 -23.20
C GLU A 10 3.37 -18.38 -21.91
N MET A 11 2.46 -18.14 -20.96
CA MET A 11 2.80 -17.63 -19.64
C MET A 11 3.71 -18.62 -18.89
N ILE A 12 4.94 -18.18 -18.60
CA ILE A 12 5.95 -19.01 -17.90
C ILE A 12 5.78 -19.05 -16.38
N TYR A 13 5.20 -18.00 -15.80
CA TYR A 13 5.01 -17.87 -14.35
C TYR A 13 3.98 -16.77 -14.05
N ALA A 14 3.16 -16.99 -13.01
CA ALA A 14 2.22 -16.02 -12.48
C ALA A 14 2.39 -15.91 -10.97
N TYR A 15 2.46 -14.68 -10.47
CA TYR A 15 2.50 -14.38 -9.05
C TYR A 15 1.33 -13.49 -8.68
N SER A 16 0.38 -14.06 -7.96
CA SER A 16 -0.87 -13.41 -7.60
C SER A 16 -0.72 -12.52 -6.38
N ARG A 17 -1.63 -11.55 -6.23
CA ARG A 17 -1.74 -10.74 -5.00
C ARG A 17 -1.91 -11.60 -3.75
N ALA A 18 -2.63 -12.71 -3.85
CA ALA A 18 -2.86 -13.61 -2.71
C ALA A 18 -1.54 -14.24 -2.24
N GLN A 19 -0.73 -14.74 -3.18
CA GLN A 19 0.61 -15.28 -2.88
C GLN A 19 1.52 -14.19 -2.30
N ALA A 20 1.51 -12.98 -2.86
CA ALA A 20 2.29 -11.86 -2.32
C ALA A 20 1.92 -11.50 -0.87
N ILE A 21 0.65 -11.69 -0.48
CA ILE A 21 0.21 -11.47 0.91
C ILE A 21 0.63 -12.63 1.81
N GLU A 22 0.49 -13.87 1.33
CA GLU A 22 0.90 -15.07 2.05
C GLU A 22 2.41 -15.08 2.33
N ASP A 23 3.22 -14.65 1.35
CA ASP A 23 4.67 -14.53 1.45
C ASP A 23 5.10 -13.30 2.28
N GLY A 24 4.17 -12.40 2.61
CA GLY A 24 4.43 -11.19 3.40
C GLY A 24 5.09 -10.03 2.65
N GLU A 25 5.28 -10.14 1.34
CA GLU A 25 5.74 -9.06 0.47
C GLU A 25 4.72 -7.90 0.42
N LEU A 26 3.43 -8.24 0.48
CA LEU A 26 2.32 -7.32 0.66
C LEU A 26 1.66 -7.53 2.01
N VAL A 27 1.48 -6.45 2.77
CA VAL A 27 0.72 -6.46 4.02
C VAL A 27 -0.69 -5.95 3.74
N ASP A 28 -1.69 -6.77 4.03
CA ASP A 28 -3.09 -6.37 3.87
C ASP A 28 -3.50 -5.36 4.94
N VAL A 29 -3.99 -4.20 4.51
CA VAL A 29 -4.48 -3.13 5.38
C VAL A 29 -5.93 -2.76 5.06
N SER A 30 -6.64 -3.63 4.34
CA SER A 30 -7.97 -3.39 3.79
C SER A 30 -8.99 -2.98 4.87
N ASP A 31 -8.95 -3.58 6.04
CA ASP A 31 -9.88 -3.27 7.14
C ASP A 31 -9.74 -1.83 7.63
N MET A 32 -8.51 -1.34 7.79
CA MET A 32 -8.26 0.04 8.18
C MET A 32 -8.53 0.99 7.02
N ALA A 33 -8.14 0.62 5.80
CA ALA A 33 -8.40 1.41 4.59
C ALA A 33 -9.91 1.63 4.37
N LYS A 34 -10.74 0.62 4.62
CA LYS A 34 -12.19 0.74 4.57
C LYS A 34 -12.71 1.79 5.55
N ARG A 35 -12.19 1.84 6.78
CA ARG A 35 -12.53 2.87 7.78
C ARG A 35 -12.07 4.27 7.35
N SER A 36 -11.01 4.36 6.54
CA SER A 36 -10.50 5.61 5.97
C SER A 36 -11.20 6.04 4.67
N GLY A 37 -12.21 5.29 4.19
CA GLY A 37 -13.03 5.66 3.02
C GLY A 37 -12.64 5.00 1.70
N PHE A 38 -11.67 4.07 1.70
CA PHE A 38 -11.34 3.29 0.50
C PHE A 38 -12.43 2.25 0.21
N LYS A 39 -12.79 2.12 -1.08
CA LYS A 39 -13.80 1.16 -1.56
C LYS A 39 -13.22 -0.14 -2.12
N ILE A 40 -11.89 -0.20 -2.26
CA ILE A 40 -11.15 -1.34 -2.79
C ILE A 40 -10.28 -1.94 -1.68
N PRO A 41 -9.95 -3.24 -1.73
CA PRO A 41 -8.91 -3.80 -0.88
C PRO A 41 -7.58 -3.09 -1.10
N VAL A 42 -6.89 -2.74 0.00
CA VAL A 42 -5.62 -2.02 -0.04
C VAL A 42 -4.57 -2.86 0.66
N ALA A 43 -3.42 -3.03 0.01
CA ALA A 43 -2.23 -3.59 0.62
C ALA A 43 -1.06 -2.62 0.46
N VAL A 44 -0.14 -2.64 1.41
CA VAL A 44 1.11 -1.88 1.35
C VAL A 44 2.28 -2.84 1.19
N THR A 45 3.38 -2.39 0.60
CA THR A 45 4.59 -3.22 0.52
C THR A 45 5.18 -3.43 1.92
N ARG A 46 5.87 -4.55 2.10
CA ARG A 46 6.61 -4.85 3.34
C ARG A 46 7.55 -3.72 3.74
N ALA A 47 8.21 -3.10 2.77
CA ALA A 47 9.10 -1.96 3.01
C ALA A 47 8.36 -0.76 3.65
N VAL A 48 7.18 -0.40 3.12
CA VAL A 48 6.37 0.68 3.70
C VAL A 48 5.88 0.31 5.10
N TRP A 49 5.47 -0.95 5.28
CA TRP A 49 5.03 -1.46 6.58
C TRP A 49 6.13 -1.30 7.64
N VAL A 50 7.30 -1.89 7.41
CA VAL A 50 8.40 -1.92 8.38
C VAL A 50 8.97 -0.52 8.65
N GLN A 51 9.06 0.35 7.64
CA GLN A 51 9.71 1.65 7.82
C GLN A 51 8.81 2.73 8.41
N TYR A 52 7.50 2.69 8.14
CA TYR A 52 6.60 3.81 8.47
C TYR A 52 5.41 3.42 9.35
N ILE A 53 5.03 2.14 9.38
CA ILE A 53 3.79 1.71 10.03
C ILE A 53 4.07 0.90 11.28
N GLU A 54 4.92 -0.12 11.18
CA GLU A 54 5.26 -1.04 12.25
C GLU A 54 5.71 -0.30 13.51
N TRP A 55 5.25 -0.80 14.67
CA TRP A 55 5.64 -0.28 15.97
C TRP A 55 6.69 -1.21 16.57
N ALA A 56 7.94 -0.74 16.63
CA ALA A 56 9.05 -1.51 17.18
C ALA A 56 9.28 -1.18 18.65
N ASP A 57 10.00 -2.04 19.39
CA ASP A 57 10.33 -1.81 20.80
C ASP A 57 11.05 -0.47 21.03
N LYS A 58 11.86 -0.03 20.07
CA LYS A 58 12.54 1.27 20.08
C LYS A 58 11.58 2.47 20.07
N ASP A 59 10.33 2.29 19.64
CA ASP A 59 9.29 3.32 19.70
C ASP A 59 8.71 3.46 21.12
N ASN A 60 8.67 2.38 21.91
CA ASN A 60 8.26 2.45 23.33
C ASN A 60 9.25 3.27 24.16
N ASP A 61 10.54 3.18 23.85
CA ASP A 61 11.59 3.95 24.54
C ASP A 61 11.45 5.47 24.34
N ARG A 62 10.73 5.90 23.29
CA ARG A 62 10.63 7.32 22.89
C ARG A 62 9.55 8.12 23.63
N GLN A 63 8.83 7.57 24.60
CA GLN A 63 7.72 8.23 25.32
C GLN A 63 6.76 9.01 24.40
N THR A 64 6.41 8.44 23.25
CA THR A 64 5.51 9.09 22.28
C THR A 64 4.05 8.74 22.54
N ILE A 65 3.15 9.74 22.46
CA ILE A 65 1.67 9.54 22.47
C ILE A 65 1.22 9.06 21.08
N GLN A 66 1.82 8.00 20.55
CA GLN A 66 1.47 7.45 19.24
C GLN A 66 1.39 5.94 19.33
N ASP A 67 0.73 5.32 18.36
CA ASP A 67 0.58 3.88 18.23
C ASP A 67 0.61 3.45 16.75
N GLN A 68 0.75 2.16 16.50
CA GLN A 68 0.80 1.58 15.16
C GLN A 68 -0.43 1.92 14.30
N SER A 69 -1.63 1.92 14.91
CA SER A 69 -2.87 2.19 14.19
C SER A 69 -2.95 3.65 13.78
N SER A 70 -2.46 4.57 14.63
CA SER A 70 -2.34 5.99 14.28
C SER A 70 -1.39 6.20 13.11
N ARG A 71 -0.20 5.57 13.11
CA ARG A 71 0.74 5.62 11.97
C ARG A 71 0.13 5.10 10.68
N LEU A 72 -0.53 3.95 10.73
CA LEU A 72 -1.22 3.38 9.58
C LEU A 72 -2.29 4.34 9.04
N ARG A 73 -3.04 4.99 9.94
CA ARG A 73 -4.07 5.96 9.56
C ARG A 73 -3.48 7.17 8.86
N ASP A 74 -2.36 7.70 9.32
CA ASP A 74 -1.67 8.83 8.69
C ASP A 74 -1.21 8.48 7.26
N VAL A 75 -0.62 7.30 7.07
CA VAL A 75 -0.22 6.80 5.74
C VAL A 75 -1.42 6.67 4.81
N LEU A 76 -2.53 6.09 5.30
CA LEU A 76 -3.76 5.94 4.52
C LEU A 76 -4.40 7.29 4.17
N TRP A 77 -4.36 8.25 5.09
CA TRP A 77 -4.83 9.61 4.85
C TRP A 77 -4.00 10.28 3.76
N MET A 78 -2.67 10.14 3.82
CA MET A 78 -1.79 10.74 2.83
C MET A 78 -1.98 10.12 1.44
N LEU A 79 -2.18 8.80 1.36
CA LEU A 79 -2.58 8.14 0.13
C LEU A 79 -3.91 8.70 -0.41
N TYR A 80 -4.92 8.86 0.45
CA TYR A 80 -6.22 9.39 0.06
C TYR A 80 -6.13 10.81 -0.52
N VAL A 81 -5.35 11.69 0.12
CA VAL A 81 -5.08 13.06 -0.35
C VAL A 81 -4.37 13.03 -1.70
N ALA A 82 -3.34 12.19 -1.87
CA ALA A 82 -2.60 12.05 -3.12
C ALA A 82 -3.50 11.58 -4.28
N CYS A 83 -4.35 10.55 -4.04
CA CYS A 83 -5.32 10.07 -5.03
C CYS A 83 -6.31 11.18 -5.45
N ASN A 84 -6.81 11.96 -4.48
CA ASN A 84 -7.72 13.06 -4.77
C ASN A 84 -7.07 14.18 -5.57
N ARG A 85 -5.80 14.48 -5.31
CA ARG A 85 -5.03 15.49 -6.06
C ARG A 85 -4.86 15.08 -7.53
N ILE A 86 -4.53 13.83 -7.80
CA ILE A 86 -4.40 13.29 -9.17
C ILE A 86 -5.76 13.34 -9.88
N ARG A 87 -6.85 13.00 -9.18
CA ARG A 87 -8.21 13.08 -9.73
C ARG A 87 -8.57 14.50 -10.18
N THR A 88 -8.15 15.53 -9.44
CA THR A 88 -8.44 16.92 -9.77
C THR A 88 -7.51 17.53 -10.81
N ASN A 89 -6.24 17.09 -10.87
CA ASN A 89 -5.24 17.53 -11.86
C ASN A 89 -4.41 16.33 -12.34
N PRO A 90 -4.82 15.65 -13.44
CA PRO A 90 -4.14 14.44 -13.92
C PRO A 90 -2.74 14.71 -14.49
N THR A 91 -2.40 15.96 -14.82
CA THR A 91 -1.07 16.36 -15.33
C THR A 91 -0.04 16.63 -14.22
N SER A 92 -0.45 16.64 -12.94
CA SER A 92 0.51 16.78 -11.84
C SER A 92 1.20 15.45 -11.56
N THR A 93 2.40 15.25 -12.11
CA THR A 93 3.30 14.22 -11.60
C THR A 93 3.68 14.55 -10.15
N LEU A 94 3.63 13.53 -9.27
CA LEU A 94 4.14 13.63 -7.90
C LEU A 94 5.67 13.76 -7.97
N ASN A 95 6.15 14.99 -8.15
CA ASN A 95 7.57 15.31 -8.03
C ASN A 95 7.92 15.38 -6.54
N TYR A 96 8.42 14.27 -5.99
CA TYR A 96 9.15 14.27 -4.73
C TYR A 96 10.64 14.19 -5.07
N MET A 97 11.33 15.32 -4.93
CA MET A 97 12.79 15.45 -4.83
C MET A 97 13.11 16.08 -3.48
#